data_AF-A0A401QCX3-F1
#
_entry.id   AF-A0A401QCX3-F1
#
_cell.length_a   1.000
_cell.length_b   1.000
_cell.length_c   1.000
_cell.angle_alpha   90.00
_cell.angle_beta   90.00
_cell.angle_gamma   90.00
#
_symmetry.space_group_name_H-M   'P 1'
#
loop_
_entity.id
_entity.type
_entity.pdbx_description
1 polymer ?
#
loop_
_entity_poly.entity_id
_entity_poly.type
_entity_poly.pdbx_seq_one_letter_code
_entity_poly.pdbx_strand_id
1 'polypeptide(L)'
;MGCNPTLLQVHELYIRAFQKLSEFPPIKNSEVEGQYCRLLQQLLDDHKDVVTLLAEGFRESRRHVKDEAVIRQFLDKTLTSRLGMRMLATHHLALHEDR
;
A
#
# COMPACT_ATOMS: atom_id res chain seq x y z
N MET A 1 -8.07 14.09 11.86
CA MET A 1 -7.16 13.41 10.91
C MET A 1 -7.93 12.61 9.86
N GLY A 2 -8.93 11.80 10.23
CA GLY A 2 -9.69 10.96 9.28
C GLY A 2 -10.69 11.66 8.33
N CYS A 3 -10.77 12.99 8.30
CA CYS A 3 -11.66 13.74 7.41
C CYS A 3 -10.93 14.47 6.27
N ASN A 4 -9.59 14.38 6.19
CA ASN A 4 -8.87 14.93 5.05
C ASN A 4 -9.09 13.99 3.84
N PRO A 5 -9.56 14.51 2.69
CA PRO A 5 -9.93 13.68 1.55
C PRO A 5 -8.75 12.88 1.00
N THR A 6 -7.54 13.44 1.01
CA THR A 6 -6.31 12.78 0.54
C THR A 6 -5.91 11.62 1.47
N LEU A 7 -5.99 11.82 2.79
CA LEU A 7 -5.74 10.74 3.76
C LEU A 7 -6.81 9.64 3.70
N LEU A 8 -8.07 10.02 3.45
CA LEU A 8 -9.16 9.06 3.27
C LEU A 8 -8.95 8.22 2.00
N GLN A 9 -8.50 8.84 0.91
CA GLN A 9 -8.16 8.14 -0.32
C GLN A 9 -7.06 7.09 -0.09
N VAL A 10 -5.99 7.44 0.64
CA VAL A 10 -4.93 6.47 0.98
C VAL A 10 -5.50 5.33 1.82
N HIS A 11 -6.35 5.64 2.81
CA HIS A 11 -7.00 4.62 3.64
C HIS A 11 -7.87 3.67 2.81
N GLU A 12 -8.65 4.19 1.87
CA GLU A 12 -9.46 3.38 0.95
C GLU A 12 -8.59 2.48 0.04
N LEU A 13 -7.45 2.96 -0.44
CA LEU A 13 -6.52 2.14 -1.23
C LEU A 13 -6.08 0.89 -0.46
N TYR A 14 -5.73 1.03 0.82
CA TYR A 14 -5.35 -0.10 1.67
C TYR A 14 -6.51 -1.05 1.95
N ILE A 15 -7.74 -0.55 2.15
CA ILE A 15 -8.93 -1.41 2.31
C ILE A 15 -9.18 -2.22 1.05
N ARG A 16 -9.16 -1.57 -0.13
CA ARG A 16 -9.39 -2.26 -1.40
C ARG A 16 -8.30 -3.29 -1.69
N ALA A 17 -7.04 -2.99 -1.38
CA ALA A 17 -5.96 -3.94 -1.48
C ALA A 17 -6.20 -5.17 -0.59
N PHE A 18 -6.58 -4.94 0.67
CA PHE A 18 -6.90 -6.02 1.60
C PHE A 18 -8.05 -6.89 1.12
N GLN A 19 -9.15 -6.29 0.62
CA GLN A 19 -10.29 -7.03 0.06
C GLN A 19 -9.86 -7.89 -1.13
N LYS A 20 -9.19 -7.30 -2.13
CA LYS A 20 -8.69 -8.05 -3.31
C LYS A 20 -7.79 -9.22 -2.91
N LEU A 21 -6.90 -9.02 -1.93
CA LEU A 21 -6.00 -10.08 -1.46
C LEU A 21 -6.73 -11.17 -0.66
N SER A 22 -7.72 -10.79 0.16
CA SER A 22 -8.46 -11.73 1.01
C SER A 22 -9.46 -12.57 0.22
N GLU A 23 -10.02 -12.01 -0.85
CA GLU A 23 -10.96 -12.68 -1.74
C GLU A 23 -10.24 -13.53 -2.81
N PHE A 24 -8.93 -13.35 -2.99
CA PHE A 24 -8.16 -14.13 -3.96
C PHE A 24 -8.15 -15.61 -3.56
N PRO A 25 -8.45 -16.54 -4.48
CA PRO A 25 -8.54 -17.96 -4.16
C PRO A 25 -7.19 -18.55 -3.75
N PRO A 26 -7.16 -19.65 -2.98
CA PRO A 26 -5.93 -20.35 -2.64
C PRO A 26 -5.14 -20.74 -3.91
N ILE A 27 -3.86 -20.38 -3.94
CA ILE A 27 -2.96 -20.67 -5.08
C ILE A 27 -2.61 -22.16 -5.08
N LYS A 28 -3.05 -22.89 -6.11
CA LYS A 28 -2.87 -24.35 -6.22
C LYS A 28 -2.10 -24.81 -7.45
N ASN A 29 -1.91 -23.93 -8.44
CA ASN A 29 -1.23 -24.23 -9.69
C ASN A 29 -0.61 -22.94 -10.28
N SER A 30 0.19 -23.10 -11.33
CA SER A 30 0.89 -21.99 -12.01
C SER A 30 -0.04 -21.01 -12.72
N GLU A 31 -1.22 -21.45 -13.17
CA GLU A 31 -2.19 -20.55 -13.80
C GLU A 31 -2.76 -19.55 -12.80
N VAL A 32 -3.17 -20.03 -11.62
CA VAL A 32 -3.67 -19.19 -10.53
C VAL A 32 -2.55 -18.33 -9.95
N GLU A 33 -1.34 -18.86 -9.84
CA GLU A 33 -0.16 -18.09 -9.44
C GLU A 33 0.10 -16.93 -10.43
N GLY A 34 0.06 -17.17 -11.74
CA GLY A 34 0.19 -16.10 -12.72
C GLY A 34 -0.90 -15.03 -12.64
N GLN A 35 -2.13 -15.39 -12.24
CA GLN A 35 -3.19 -14.42 -11.92
C GLN A 35 -2.86 -13.61 -10.67
N TYR A 36 -2.27 -14.25 -9.65
CA TYR A 36 -1.83 -13.59 -8.43
C TYR A 36 -0.70 -12.59 -8.71
N CYS A 37 0.27 -12.94 -9.53
CA CYS A 37 1.33 -12.02 -9.97
C CYS A 37 0.76 -10.77 -10.66
N ARG A 38 -0.23 -10.92 -11.55
CA ARG A 38 -0.92 -9.78 -12.15
C ARG A 38 -1.62 -8.90 -11.12
N LEU A 39 -2.27 -9.50 -10.12
CA LEU A 39 -2.87 -8.76 -9.01
C LEU A 39 -1.80 -7.98 -8.23
N LEU A 40 -0.67 -8.60 -7.89
CA LEU A 40 0.43 -7.91 -7.18
C LEU A 40 0.99 -6.74 -7.99
N GLN A 41 1.20 -6.91 -9.30
CA GLN A 41 1.63 -5.82 -10.19
C GLN A 41 0.64 -4.65 -10.17
N GLN A 42 -0.66 -4.95 -10.29
CA GLN A 42 -1.70 -3.93 -10.19
C GLN A 42 -1.66 -3.22 -8.83
N LEU A 43 -1.55 -3.96 -7.72
CA LEU A 43 -1.50 -3.36 -6.39
C LEU A 43 -0.26 -2.47 -6.20
N LEU A 44 0.89 -2.87 -6.75
CA LEU A 44 2.11 -2.06 -6.73
C LEU A 44 1.94 -0.75 -7.51
N ASP A 45 1.29 -0.76 -8.67
CA ASP A 45 1.00 0.45 -9.45
C ASP A 45 -0.05 1.34 -8.76
N ASP A 46 -1.17 0.75 -8.29
CA ASP A 46 -2.23 1.44 -7.56
C ASP A 46 -1.68 2.21 -6.33
N HIS A 47 -0.61 1.70 -5.70
CA HIS A 47 0.00 2.29 -4.49
C HIS A 47 1.22 3.18 -4.77
N LYS A 48 1.61 3.45 -6.02
CA LYS A 48 2.86 4.15 -6.34
C LYS A 48 2.96 5.55 -5.72
N ASP A 49 1.85 6.28 -5.69
CA ASP A 49 1.77 7.68 -5.26
C ASP A 49 1.43 7.86 -3.78
N VAL A 50 1.27 6.77 -3.01
CA VAL A 50 0.85 6.81 -1.59
C VAL A 50 1.75 7.72 -0.74
N VAL A 51 3.07 7.75 -0.98
CA VAL A 51 3.99 8.59 -0.21
C VAL A 51 3.70 10.08 -0.46
N THR A 52 3.46 10.46 -1.72
CA THR A 52 3.11 11.82 -2.12
C THR A 52 1.77 12.24 -1.51
N LEU A 53 0.75 11.37 -1.61
CA LEU A 53 -0.58 11.62 -1.06
C LEU A 53 -0.56 11.77 0.46
N LEU A 54 0.22 10.95 1.17
CA LEU A 54 0.41 11.10 2.61
C LEU A 54 1.08 12.44 2.93
N ALA A 55 2.14 12.82 2.22
CA ALA A 55 2.82 14.09 2.43
C ALA A 55 1.88 15.29 2.22
N GLU A 56 1.06 15.25 1.17
CA GLU A 56 0.05 16.28 0.89
C GLU A 56 -1.04 16.35 1.97
N GLY A 57 -1.66 15.21 2.30
CA GLY A 57 -2.74 15.16 3.30
C GLY A 57 -2.27 15.60 4.70
N PHE A 58 -1.04 15.28 5.09
CA PHE A 58 -0.46 15.77 6.35
C PHE A 58 -0.10 17.24 6.29
N ARG A 59 0.40 17.76 5.15
CA ARG A 59 0.69 19.18 4.98
C ARG A 59 -0.58 20.03 5.16
N GLU A 60 -1.69 19.60 4.56
CA GLU A 60 -2.99 20.26 4.69
C GLU A 60 -3.57 20.17 6.11
N SER A 61 -3.38 19.01 6.74
CA SER A 61 -3.88 18.76 8.09
C SER A 61 -3.00 19.37 9.19
N ARG A 62 -1.78 19.83 8.88
CA ARG A 62 -0.76 20.26 9.85
C ARG A 62 -1.26 21.29 10.87
N ARG A 63 -2.08 22.25 10.44
CA ARG A 63 -2.65 23.31 11.31
C ARG A 63 -3.60 22.78 12.39
N HIS A 64 -4.12 21.56 12.22
CA HIS A 64 -5.10 20.93 13.10
C HIS A 64 -4.47 19.84 13.98
N VAL A 65 -3.15 19.64 13.88
CA VAL A 65 -2.43 18.58 14.57
C VAL A 65 -1.80 19.18 15.82
N LYS A 66 -2.20 18.66 16.98
CA LYS A 66 -1.67 19.12 18.28
C LYS A 66 -0.35 18.46 18.66
N ASP A 67 -0.09 17.25 18.15
CA ASP A 67 1.09 16.47 18.48
C ASP A 67 1.80 15.97 17.21
N GLU A 68 2.93 16.59 16.88
CA GLU A 68 3.75 16.19 15.72
C GLU A 68 4.42 14.82 15.92
N ALA A 69 4.63 14.35 17.16
CA ALA A 69 5.25 13.06 17.43
C ALA A 69 4.34 11.90 16.98
N VAL A 70 3.02 12.04 17.14
CA VAL A 70 2.04 11.06 16.67
C VAL A 70 2.07 10.92 15.14
N ILE A 71 2.20 12.04 14.41
CA ILE A 71 2.35 11.99 12.94
C ILE A 71 3.63 11.27 12.56
N ARG A 72 4.74 11.65 13.19
CA ARG A 72 6.05 11.06 12.89
C ARG A 72 6.03 9.55 13.09
N GLN A 73 5.53 9.09 14.23
CA GLN A 73 5.39 7.66 14.52
C GLN A 73 4.49 6.95 13.49
N PHE A 74 3.36 7.57 13.12
CA PHE A 74 2.47 7.02 12.10
C PHE A 74 3.18 6.90 10.74
N LEU A 75 3.88 7.94 10.29
CA LEU A 75 4.61 7.95 9.03
C LEU A 75 5.72 6.91 9.03
N ASP A 76 6.56 6.87 10.07
CA ASP A 76 7.66 5.91 10.18
C ASP A 76 7.15 4.47 10.08
N LYS A 77 6.07 4.14 10.82
CA LYS A 77 5.45 2.82 10.77
C LYS A 77 4.86 2.52 9.39
N THR A 78 4.08 3.45 8.84
CA THR A 78 3.37 3.25 7.56
C THR A 78 4.35 3.08 6.40
N LEU A 79 5.37 3.94 6.32
CA LEU A 79 6.36 3.90 5.25
C LEU A 79 7.25 2.65 5.34
N THR A 80 7.66 2.25 6.55
CA THR A 80 8.45 1.04 6.76
C THR A 80 7.65 -0.22 6.40
N SER A 81 6.39 -0.32 6.85
CA SER A 81 5.51 -1.43 6.46
C SER A 81 5.29 -1.47 4.94
N ARG A 82 5.08 -0.30 4.30
CA ARG A 82 4.93 -0.22 2.84
C ARG A 82 6.18 -0.70 2.11
N LEU A 83 7.36 -0.32 2.59
CA LEU A 83 8.62 -0.78 2.01
C LEU A 83 8.73 -2.31 2.10
N GLY A 84 8.45 -2.90 3.26
CA GLY A 84 8.46 -4.35 3.45
C GLY A 84 7.49 -5.08 2.52
N MET A 85 6.24 -4.60 2.41
CA MET A 85 5.26 -5.18 1.48
C MET A 85 5.71 -5.09 0.02
N ARG A 86 6.24 -3.94 -0.40
CA ARG A 86 6.75 -3.75 -1.76
C ARG A 86 7.96 -4.66 -2.03
N MET A 87 8.87 -4.83 -1.08
CA MET A 87 10.01 -5.73 -1.20
C MET A 87 9.54 -7.17 -1.42
N LEU A 88 8.62 -7.67 -0.60
CA LEU A 88 8.09 -9.03 -0.71
C LEU A 88 7.37 -9.27 -2.04
N ALA A 89 6.49 -8.35 -2.45
CA ALA A 89 5.77 -8.46 -3.71
C ALA A 89 6.71 -8.40 -4.91
N THR A 90 7.67 -7.48 -4.92
CA THR A 90 8.65 -7.35 -6.00
C THR A 90 9.56 -8.58 -6.07
N HIS A 91 9.98 -9.10 -4.92
CA HIS A 91 10.79 -10.30 -4.86
C HIS A 91 10.04 -11.50 -5.44
N HIS A 92 8.77 -11.70 -5.07
CA HIS A 92 7.96 -12.76 -5.65
C HIS A 92 7.87 -12.64 -7.18
N LEU A 93 7.60 -11.44 -7.71
CA LEU A 93 7.54 -11.19 -9.16
C LEU A 93 8.89 -11.47 -9.86
N ALA A 94 10.00 -11.05 -9.27
CA ALA A 94 11.33 -11.21 -9.84
C ALA A 94 11.74 -12.69 -9.99
N LEU A 95 11.27 -13.57 -9.09
CA LEU A 95 11.51 -15.02 -9.21
C LEU A 95 10.94 -15.64 -10.50
N HIS A 96 10.03 -14.93 -11.19
CA HIS A 96 9.46 -15.35 -12.46
C HIS A 96 10.15 -14.70 -13.69
N GLU A 97 10.96 -13.65 -13.51
CA GLU A 97 11.71 -13.00 -14.59
C GLU A 97 13.01 -13.75 -14.93
N ASP A 98 13.57 -14.50 -13.97
CA ASP A 98 14.80 -15.30 -14.14
C ASP A 98 14.58 -16.70 -14.77
N ARG A 99 13.46 -16.92 -15.46
CA ARG A 99 13.14 -18.16 -16.19
C ARG A 99 12.95 -17.90 -17.68
#